data_AF-A0A392S6Y1-F1
#
_entry.id   AF-A0A392S6Y1-F1
#
_cell.length_a   1.000
_cell.length_b   1.000
_cell.length_c   1.000
_cell.angle_alpha   90.00
_cell.angle_beta   90.00
_cell.angle_gamma   90.00
#
_symmetry.space_group_name_H-M   'P 1'
#
loop_
_entity.id
_entity.type
_entity.pdbx_description
1 polymer ?
#
loop_
_entity_poly.entity_id
_entity_poly.type
_entity_poly.pdbx_seq_one_letter_code
_entity_poly.pdbx_strand_id
1 'polypeptide(L)'
;MADIVQYKLERMVDELEDLEQRGLFNRREIAEIVKQRRKYEYRLKRPCPLKQDFIAYIEYETQLDALRRLRKKSVARELKKQGNKNVKKSKSDLAGLIRIMDIYELA
;
A
#
# COMPACT_ATOMS: atom_id res chain seq x y z
N MET A 1 4.15 -6.42 -21.56
CA MET A 1 3.23 -5.61 -20.71
C MET A 1 3.03 -6.23 -19.33
N ALA A 2 2.76 -7.54 -19.24
CA ALA A 2 2.60 -8.24 -17.97
C ALA A 2 3.88 -8.24 -17.12
N ASP A 3 5.05 -8.39 -17.74
CA ASP A 3 6.34 -8.51 -17.02
C ASP A 3 6.69 -7.26 -16.20
N ILE A 4 6.39 -6.07 -16.73
CA ILE A 4 6.64 -4.79 -16.04
C ILE A 4 5.71 -4.64 -14.82
N VAL A 5 4.45 -5.05 -14.98
CA VAL A 5 3.46 -5.02 -13.90
C VAL A 5 3.83 -6.03 -12.81
N GLN A 6 4.28 -7.22 -13.21
CA GLN A 6 4.69 -8.27 -12.29
C GLN A 6 5.94 -7.87 -11.51
N TYR A 7 6.96 -7.34 -12.18
CA TYR A 7 8.15 -6.79 -11.53
C TYR A 7 7.81 -5.70 -10.50
N LYS A 8 6.89 -4.79 -10.83
CA LYS A 8 6.42 -3.78 -9.87
C LYS A 8 5.75 -4.40 -8.66
N LEU A 9 4.91 -5.43 -8.84
CA LEU A 9 4.22 -6.10 -7.73
C LEU A 9 5.20 -6.88 -6.84
N GLU A 10 6.22 -7.50 -7.40
CA GLU A 10 7.25 -8.23 -6.65
C GLU A 10 8.02 -7.31 -5.71
N ARG A 11 8.34 -6.08 -6.15
CA ARG A 11 8.94 -5.05 -5.27
C ARG A 11 8.05 -4.64 -4.10
N MET A 12 6.75 -4.93 -4.15
CA MET A 12 5.79 -4.62 -3.08
C MET A 12 5.59 -5.76 -2.09
N VAL A 13 6.23 -6.92 -2.28
CA VAL A 13 6.05 -8.07 -1.38
C VAL A 13 6.56 -7.73 0.02
N ASP A 14 7.76 -7.17 0.12
CA ASP A 14 8.40 -6.78 1.39
C ASP A 14 7.52 -5.85 2.25
N GLU A 15 6.84 -4.87 1.63
CA GLU A 15 5.98 -3.94 2.37
C GLU A 15 4.69 -4.60 2.85
N LEU A 16 4.14 -5.55 2.08
CA LEU A 16 2.90 -6.25 2.43
C LEU A 16 3.14 -7.28 3.52
N GLU A 17 4.28 -7.97 3.48
CA GLU A 17 4.71 -8.86 4.56
C GLU A 17 4.94 -8.10 5.87
N ASP A 18 5.55 -6.90 5.81
CA ASP A 18 5.70 -6.05 7.00
C ASP A 18 4.34 -5.58 7.56
N LEU A 19 3.35 -5.32 6.71
CA LEU A 19 1.99 -5.00 7.15
C LEU A 19 1.31 -6.18 7.87
N GLU A 20 1.54 -7.40 7.39
CA GLU A 20 1.04 -8.63 8.02
C GLU A 20 1.72 -8.91 9.36
N GLN A 21 3.06 -8.86 9.40
CA GLN A 21 3.85 -9.12 10.61
C GLN A 21 3.50 -8.15 11.74
N ARG A 22 3.13 -6.92 11.41
CA ARG A 22 2.69 -5.91 12.39
C ARG A 22 1.23 -6.05 12.81
N GLY A 23 0.48 -7.01 12.25
CA GLY A 23 -0.93 -7.22 12.53
C GLY A 23 -1.82 -6.06 12.09
N LEU A 24 -1.38 -5.25 11.11
CA LEU A 24 -2.18 -4.12 10.61
C LEU A 24 -3.22 -4.57 9.60
N PHE A 25 -2.92 -5.63 8.84
CA PHE A 25 -3.81 -6.20 7.84
C PHE A 25 -3.77 -7.73 7.90
N ASN A 26 -4.89 -8.35 7.58
CA ASN A 26 -4.99 -9.80 7.43
C ASN A 26 -4.56 -10.22 6.02
N ARG A 27 -4.14 -11.49 5.86
CA ARG A 27 -3.79 -12.08 4.55
C ARG A 27 -4.89 -11.90 3.48
N ARG A 28 -6.15 -12.01 3.88
CA ARG A 28 -7.31 -11.82 2.98
C ARG A 28 -7.38 -10.39 2.45
N GLU A 29 -7.20 -9.41 3.34
CA GLU A 29 -7.19 -7.99 2.97
C GLU A 29 -5.98 -7.65 2.10
N ILE A 30 -4.80 -8.22 2.42
CA ILE A 30 -3.59 -8.07 1.60
C ILE A 30 -3.82 -8.62 0.18
N ALA A 31 -4.46 -9.78 0.05
CA ALA A 31 -4.79 -10.34 -1.26
C ALA A 31 -5.73 -9.42 -2.07
N GLU A 32 -6.70 -8.78 -1.41
CA GLU A 32 -7.56 -7.78 -2.05
C GLU A 32 -6.79 -6.52 -2.47
N ILE A 33 -5.88 -6.03 -1.63
CA ILE A 33 -5.00 -4.89 -1.94
C ILE A 33 -4.15 -5.21 -3.17
N VAL A 34 -3.51 -6.38 -3.21
CA VAL A 34 -2.69 -6.83 -4.35
C VAL A 34 -3.53 -6.91 -5.62
N LYS A 35 -4.74 -7.47 -5.54
CA LYS A 35 -5.66 -7.57 -6.67
C LYS A 35 -6.02 -6.19 -7.21
N GLN A 36 -6.27 -5.23 -6.33
CA GLN A 36 -6.67 -3.89 -6.74
C GLN A 36 -5.50 -3.07 -7.30
N ARG A 37 -4.32 -3.14 -6.68
CA ARG A 37 -3.09 -2.55 -7.22
C ARG A 37 -2.75 -3.08 -8.60
N ARG A 38 -2.82 -4.40 -8.78
CA ARG A 38 -2.64 -5.04 -10.09
C ARG A 38 -3.58 -4.44 -11.14
N LYS A 39 -4.86 -4.25 -10.79
CA LYS A 39 -5.85 -3.65 -11.70
C LYS A 39 -5.48 -2.21 -12.10
N TYR A 40 -5.00 -1.39 -11.17
CA TYR A 40 -4.55 -0.03 -11.48
C TYR A 40 -3.27 -0.01 -12.33
N GLU A 41 -2.28 -0.85 -12.02
CA GLU A 41 -1.04 -0.95 -12.82
C GLU A 41 -1.32 -1.35 -14.28
N TYR A 42 -2.25 -2.29 -14.51
CA TYR A 42 -2.68 -2.64 -15.86
C TYR A 42 -3.38 -1.47 -16.58
N ARG A 43 -4.20 -0.68 -15.87
CA ARG A 43 -4.85 0.50 -16.45
C ARG A 43 -3.85 1.58 -16.82
N LEU A 44 -2.83 1.81 -16.01
CA LEU A 44 -1.81 2.82 -16.24
C LEU A 44 -0.85 2.45 -17.38
N LYS A 45 -0.61 1.15 -17.59
CA LYS A 45 0.25 0.67 -18.68
C LYS A 45 -0.44 0.50 -20.02
N ARG A 46 -1.74 0.81 -20.14
CA ARG A 46 -2.43 0.76 -21.43
C ARG A 46 -1.85 1.79 -22.42
N PRO A 47 -1.97 1.57 -23.75
CA PRO A 47 -1.38 2.47 -24.76
C PRO A 47 -1.85 3.94 -24.68
N CYS A 48 -3.07 4.18 -24.17
CA CYS A 48 -3.62 5.52 -23.95
C CYS A 48 -4.11 5.67 -22.50
N PRO A 49 -3.23 5.96 -21.54
CA PRO A 49 -3.63 6.14 -20.15
C PRO A 49 -4.42 7.45 -19.99
N LEU A 50 -5.54 7.41 -19.26
CA LEU A 50 -6.33 8.61 -18.97
C LEU A 50 -5.84 9.19 -17.64
N LYS A 51 -5.77 10.52 -17.55
CA LYS A 51 -5.44 11.23 -16.31
C LYS A 51 -6.33 10.82 -15.13
N GLN A 52 -7.58 10.47 -15.41
CA GLN A 52 -8.54 9.96 -14.42
C GLN A 52 -8.08 8.66 -13.74
N ASP A 53 -7.36 7.78 -14.44
CA ASP A 53 -6.87 6.53 -13.82
C ASP A 53 -5.74 6.81 -12.81
N PHE A 54 -4.89 7.79 -13.08
CA PHE A 54 -3.85 8.23 -12.14
C PHE A 54 -4.49 8.81 -10.88
N ILE A 55 -5.46 9.71 -11.04
CA ILE A 55 -6.20 10.30 -9.91
C ILE A 55 -6.89 9.19 -9.10
N ALA A 56 -7.59 8.26 -9.75
CA ALA A 56 -8.28 7.17 -9.08
C ALA A 56 -7.32 6.24 -8.32
N TYR A 57 -6.09 6.04 -8.82
CA TYR A 57 -5.08 5.24 -8.12
C TYR A 57 -4.50 5.99 -6.92
N ILE A 58 -4.21 7.30 -7.06
CA ILE A 58 -3.74 8.15 -5.97
C ILE A 58 -4.78 8.22 -4.85
N GLU A 59 -6.05 8.40 -5.19
CA GLU A 59 -7.14 8.40 -4.21
C GLU A 59 -7.22 7.07 -3.45
N TYR A 60 -7.10 5.95 -4.16
CA TYR A 60 -7.07 4.62 -3.56
C TYR A 60 -5.89 4.45 -2.58
N GLU A 61 -4.66 4.77 -2.99
CA GLU A 61 -3.49 4.65 -2.11
C GLU A 61 -3.55 5.62 -0.93
N THR A 62 -4.14 6.81 -1.12
CA THR A 62 -4.36 7.78 -0.04
C THR A 62 -5.35 7.24 1.01
N GLN A 63 -6.45 6.64 0.57
CA GLN A 63 -7.43 6.00 1.46
C GLN A 63 -6.81 4.80 2.19
N LEU A 64 -5.99 4.01 1.51
CA LEU A 64 -5.29 2.88 2.10
C LEU A 64 -4.28 3.33 3.16
N ASP A 65 -3.52 4.40 2.92
CA ASP A 65 -2.60 4.96 3.93
C ASP A 65 -3.35 5.54 5.13
N ALA A 66 -4.51 6.18 4.91
CA ALA A 66 -5.38 6.66 5.98
C ALA A 66 -5.87 5.50 6.87
N LEU A 67 -6.35 4.41 6.27
CA LEU A 67 -6.78 3.21 6.99
C LEU A 67 -5.63 2.59 7.79
N ARG A 68 -4.45 2.46 7.18
CA ARG A 68 -3.23 1.97 7.83
C ARG A 68 -2.85 2.83 9.05
N ARG A 69 -2.89 4.16 8.93
CA ARG A 69 -2.61 5.08 10.05
C ARG A 69 -3.61 4.91 11.20
N LEU A 70 -4.89 4.70 10.89
CA LEU A 70 -5.93 4.44 11.91
C LEU A 70 -5.67 3.12 12.65
N ARG A 71 -5.40 2.04 11.93
CA ARG A 71 -5.09 0.73 12.53
C ARG A 71 -3.79 0.74 13.32
N LYS A 72 -2.76 1.45 12.83
CA LYS A 72 -1.53 1.65 13.58
C LYS A 72 -1.77 2.34 14.92
N LYS A 73 -2.68 3.33 14.97
CA LYS A 73 -3.08 3.98 16.22
C LYS A 73 -3.84 3.03 17.15
N SER A 74 -4.71 2.15 16.64
CA SER A 74 -5.42 1.17 17.49
C SER A 74 -4.45 0.15 18.09
N VAL A 75 -3.59 -0.45 17.26
CA VAL A 75 -2.56 -1.41 17.70
C VAL A 75 -1.62 -0.76 18.71
N ALA A 76 -1.20 0.49 18.48
CA ALA A 76 -0.36 1.21 19.45
C ALA A 76 -1.04 1.42 20.80
N ARG A 77 -2.37 1.64 20.84
CA ARG A 77 -3.13 1.77 22.09
C ARG A 77 -3.20 0.43 22.83
N GLU A 78 -3.40 -0.67 22.12
CA GLU A 78 -3.45 -2.02 22.69
C GLU A 78 -2.09 -2.44 23.27
N LEU A 79 -1.01 -2.22 22.53
CA LEU A 79 0.35 -2.48 23.01
C LEU A 79 0.70 -1.64 24.26
N LYS A 80 0.27 -0.38 24.29
CA LYS A 80 0.46 0.49 25.46
C LYS A 80 -0.30 -0.03 26.69
N LYS A 81 -1.50 -0.59 26.52
CA LYS A 81 -2.25 -1.25 27.61
C LYS A 81 -1.52 -2.49 28.13
N GLN A 82 -0.84 -3.22 27.24
CA GLN A 82 -0.03 -4.40 27.59
C GLN A 82 1.38 -4.05 28.12
N GLY A 83 1.69 -2.75 28.31
CA GLY A 83 2.98 -2.29 28.85
C GLY A 83 4.13 -2.23 27.83
N ASN A 84 3.87 -2.57 26.56
CA ASN A 84 4.90 -2.65 25.52
C ASN A 84 4.96 -1.35 24.70
N LYS A 85 6.09 -0.62 24.76
CA LYS A 85 6.23 0.75 24.20
C LYS A 85 6.78 0.82 22.76
N ASN A 86 7.06 -0.30 22.12
CA ASN A 86 7.84 -0.31 20.88
C ASN A 86 6.97 -0.41 19.62
N VAL A 87 6.38 0.71 19.18
CA VAL A 87 5.91 0.83 17.79
C VAL A 87 6.98 1.54 16.97
N LYS A 88 8.00 0.78 16.54
CA LYS A 88 9.06 1.31 15.67
C LYS A 88 8.48 1.69 14.30
N LYS A 89 9.15 2.64 13.62
CA LYS A 89 8.88 2.93 12.20
C LYS A 89 9.37 1.73 11.38
N SER A 90 8.61 1.32 10.38
CA SER A 90 8.97 0.22 9.48
C SER A 90 8.85 0.63 8.00
N LYS A 91 9.32 -0.22 7.10
CA LYS A 91 9.29 0.00 5.64
C LYS A 91 7.88 0.32 5.13
N SER A 92 6.85 -0.33 5.68
CA SER A 92 5.44 -0.07 5.35
C SER A 92 4.96 1.34 5.69
N ASP A 93 5.68 2.10 6.53
CA ASP A 93 5.29 3.46 6.90
C ASP A 93 5.54 4.49 5.79
N LEU A 94 6.55 4.24 4.95
CA LEU A 94 6.97 5.12 3.86
C LEU A 94 6.45 4.64 2.50
N ALA A 95 6.19 3.33 2.37
CA ALA A 95 5.73 2.67 1.16
C ALA A 95 4.55 3.39 0.45
N GLY A 96 3.50 3.75 1.20
CA GLY A 96 2.33 4.42 0.62
C GLY A 96 2.64 5.79 0.02
N LEU A 97 3.49 6.58 0.69
CA LEU A 97 3.87 7.92 0.22
C LEU A 97 4.78 7.85 -1.00
N ILE A 98 5.78 6.96 -0.98
CA ILE A 98 6.68 6.74 -2.11
C ILE A 98 5.86 6.36 -3.35
N ARG A 99 4.88 5.45 -3.19
CA ARG A 99 4.02 5.05 -4.30
C ARG A 99 3.19 6.19 -4.85
N ILE A 100 2.58 7.02 -3.99
CA ILE A 100 1.82 8.18 -4.45
C ILE A 100 2.75 9.10 -5.26
N MET A 101 3.97 9.33 -4.79
CA MET A 101 4.97 10.13 -5.51
C MET A 101 5.35 9.51 -6.86
N ASP A 102 5.62 8.20 -6.91
CA ASP A 102 5.92 7.47 -8.15
C ASP A 102 4.77 7.60 -9.17
N ILE A 103 3.50 7.58 -8.71
CA ILE A 103 2.34 7.74 -9.60
C ILE A 103 2.26 9.18 -10.13
N TYR A 104 2.58 10.19 -9.32
CA TYR A 104 2.65 11.58 -9.76
C TYR A 104 3.78 11.81 -10.77
N GLU A 105 4.95 11.20 -10.59
CA GLU A 105 6.07 11.30 -11.54
C GLU A 105 5.79 10.63 -12.88
N LEU A 106 4.89 9.64 -12.91
CA LEU A 106 4.48 8.93 -14.12
C LEU A 106 3.37 9.65 -14.93
N ALA A 107 2.70 10.65 -14.35
CA ALA A 107 1.50 11.31 -14.91
C ALA A 107 1.85 12.53 -15.76
#